data_AF-A0A8T2XGK7-F1
#
_entry.id   AF-A0A8T2XGK7-F1
#
_cell.length_a   1.000
_cell.length_b   1.000
_cell.length_c   1.000
_cell.angle_alpha   90.00
_cell.angle_beta   90.00
_cell.angle_gamma   90.00
#
_symmetry.space_group_name_H-M   'P 1'
#
loop_
_entity.id
_entity.type
_entity.pdbx_description
1 polymer ?
#
loop_
_entity_poly.entity_id
_entity_poly.type
_entity_poly.pdbx_seq_one_letter_code
_entity_poly.pdbx_strand_id
1 'polypeptide(L)' 'EVDRFDDLDDLLQKDGFRGVYKARTGEACDGCAVFWKDKLFTLLHEEHIEFQSFGLRNNVAQFCVLKDARH' A
#
# COMPACT_ATOMS: atom_id res chain seq x y z
N GLU A 1 -9.04 -5.89 -1.02
CA GLU A 1 -8.02 -6.95 -1.10
C GLU A 1 -7.43 -6.88 -2.50
N VAL A 2 -6.10 -6.81 -2.64
CA VAL A 2 -5.38 -6.67 -3.91
C VAL A 2 -4.47 -7.89 -4.06
N ASP A 3 -4.70 -8.70 -5.09
CA ASP A 3 -3.96 -9.94 -5.41
C ASP A 3 -3.07 -9.81 -6.64
N ARG A 4 -3.29 -8.78 -7.46
CA ARG A 4 -2.48 -8.44 -8.65
C ARG A 4 -2.03 -6.99 -8.58
N PHE A 5 -1.14 -6.71 -7.64
CA PHE A 5 -0.62 -5.36 -7.43
C PHE A 5 0.11 -4.83 -8.66
N ASP A 6 0.97 -5.63 -9.29
CA ASP A 6 1.77 -5.19 -10.44
C ASP A 6 0.89 -4.74 -11.62
N ASP A 7 -0.15 -5.51 -11.95
CA ASP A 7 -1.13 -5.13 -13.00
C ASP A 7 -1.80 -3.77 -12.69
N LEU A 8 -2.13 -3.54 -11.41
CA LEU A 8 -2.81 -2.33 -10.95
C LEU A 8 -1.85 -1.13 -10.90
N ASP A 9 -0.61 -1.35 -10.46
CA ASP A 9 0.44 -0.33 -10.41
C ASP A 9 0.81 0.12 -11.83
N ASP A 10 1.03 -0.81 -12.76
CA ASP A 10 1.30 -0.52 -14.17
C ASP A 10 0.16 0.28 -14.84
N LEU A 11 -1.09 0.00 -14.46
CA LEU A 11 -2.24 0.75 -14.96
C LEU A 11 -2.28 2.17 -14.38
N LEU A 12 -2.13 2.30 -13.05
CA LEU A 12 -2.31 3.57 -12.35
C LEU A 12 -1.10 4.51 -12.50
N GLN A 13 0.10 3.97 -12.69
CA GLN A 13 1.29 4.77 -13.02
C GLN A 13 1.11 5.57 -14.32
N LYS A 14 0.39 5.02 -15.31
CA LYS A 14 0.06 5.73 -16.56
C LYS A 14 -0.79 6.98 -16.31
N ASP A 15 -1.58 6.98 -15.25
CA ASP A 15 -2.39 8.11 -14.80
C ASP A 15 -1.65 9.02 -13.80
N GLY A 16 -0.36 8.78 -13.55
CA GLY A 16 0.47 9.56 -12.64
C GLY A 16 0.22 9.28 -11.15
N PHE A 17 -0.28 8.09 -10.83
CA PHE A 17 -0.27 7.58 -9.47
C PHE A 17 1.05 6.86 -9.15
N ARG A 18 1.36 6.77 -7.87
CA ARG A 18 2.32 5.81 -7.30
C ARG A 18 1.60 4.98 -6.25
N GLY A 19 2.02 3.73 -6.08
CA GLY A 19 1.46 2.81 -5.12
C GLY A 19 2.50 2.20 -4.20
N VAL A 20 2.06 1.79 -3.01
CA VAL A 20 2.78 0.83 -2.16
C VAL A 20 1.87 -0.32 -1.81
N TYR A 21 2.46 -1.49 -1.55
CA TYR A 21 1.74 -2.74 -1.34
C TYR A 21 2.31 -3.54 -0.18
N LYS A 22 1.41 -4.13 0.61
CA LYS A 22 1.72 -5.09 1.65
C LYS A 22 0.84 -6.30 1.49
N ALA A 23 1.45 -7.40 1.05
CA ALA A 23 0.82 -8.72 1.03
C ALA A 23 0.45 -9.16 2.45
N ARG A 24 -0.65 -9.91 2.58
CA ARG A 24 -0.94 -10.66 3.80
C ARG A 24 0.12 -11.74 4.01
N THR A 25 0.30 -12.13 5.26
CA THR A 25 1.12 -13.28 5.61
C THR A 25 0.29 -14.57 5.54
N GLY A 26 0.95 -15.73 5.49
CA GLY A 26 0.28 -17.02 5.37
C GLY A 26 -0.04 -17.41 3.92
N GLU A 27 -1.09 -18.20 3.71
CA GLU A 27 -1.40 -18.82 2.40
C GLU A 27 -2.18 -17.92 1.45
N ALA A 28 -2.60 -16.75 1.90
CA ALA A 28 -3.41 -15.87 1.09
C ALA A 28 -2.55 -15.00 0.17
N CYS A 29 -2.94 -14.90 -1.11
CA CYS A 29 -2.19 -14.16 -2.13
C CYS A 29 -2.57 -12.68 -2.24
N ASP A 30 -3.51 -12.20 -1.44
CA ASP A 30 -3.98 -10.81 -1.45
C ASP A 30 -3.27 -9.96 -0.39
N GLY A 31 -3.47 -8.65 -0.48
CA GLY A 31 -2.93 -7.67 0.45
C GLY A 31 -3.65 -6.33 0.41
N CYS A 32 -3.01 -5.34 1.01
CA CYS A 32 -3.42 -3.94 0.99
C CYS A 32 -2.50 -3.14 0.08
N ALA A 33 -3.06 -2.23 -0.70
CA ALA A 33 -2.31 -1.25 -1.46
C ALA A 33 -2.84 0.17 -1.17
N VAL A 34 -1.95 1.14 -1.17
CA VAL A 34 -2.27 2.57 -1.08
C VAL A 34 -1.71 3.27 -2.30
N PHE A 35 -2.54 4.01 -3.02
CA PHE A 35 -2.14 4.80 -4.19
C PHE A 35 -2.38 6.28 -3.96
N TRP A 36 -1.48 7.13 -4.47
CA TRP A 36 -1.61 8.58 -4.42
C TRP A 36 -1.13 9.22 -5.72
N LYS A 37 -1.59 10.44 -6.01
CA LYS A 37 -1.10 11.23 -7.16
C LYS A 37 0.29 11.76 -6.84
N ASP A 38 1.29 11.34 -7.60
CA ASP A 38 2.70 11.71 -7.37
C ASP A 38 2.94 13.22 -7.42
N LYS A 39 2.18 13.93 -8.26
CA LYS A 39 2.27 15.39 -8.39
C LYS A 39 1.60 16.16 -7.25
N LEU A 40 0.77 15.49 -6.45
CA LEU A 40 0.00 16.11 -5.37
C LEU A 40 0.51 15.72 -3.99
N PHE A 41 1.12 14.54 -3.86
CA PHE A 41 1.57 14.03 -2.58
C PHE A 41 2.95 13.38 -2.67
N THR A 42 3.75 13.61 -1.65
CA THR A 42 5.00 12.87 -1.42
C THR A 42 4.82 11.94 -0.23
N LEU A 43 5.15 10.66 -0.40
CA LEU A 43 5.20 9.71 0.70
C LEU A 43 6.37 10.05 1.62
N LEU A 44 6.08 10.37 2.88
CA LEU A 44 7.09 10.67 3.89
C LEU A 44 7.44 9.44 4.73
N HIS A 45 6.44 8.62 5.02
CA HIS A 45 6.59 7.45 5.87
C HIS A 45 5.59 6.37 5.48
N GLU A 46 6.04 5.13 5.54
CA GLU A 46 5.27 3.93 5.32
C GLU A 46 5.59 2.96 6.45
N GLU A 47 4.55 2.45 7.10
CA GLU A 47 4.64 1.41 8.11
C GLU A 47 3.59 0.33 7.86
N HIS A 48 3.90 -0.88 8.31
CA HIS A 48 3.01 -2.03 8.21
C HIS A 48 2.82 -2.66 9.58
N ILE A 49 1.59 -3.07 9.85
CA ILE A 49 1.25 -3.88 11.01
C ILE A 49 0.94 -5.27 10.49
N GLU A 50 1.75 -6.25 10.87
CA GLU A 50 1.44 -7.67 10.70
C GLU A 50 0.75 -8.17 11.96
N PHE A 51 -0.56 -8.38 11.91
CA PHE A 51 -1.33 -8.77 13.10
C PHE A 51 -0.85 -10.11 13.69
N GLN A 52 -0.29 -10.99 12.87
CA GLN A 52 0.33 -12.25 13.32
C GLN A 52 1.47 -12.04 14.35
N SER A 53 2.22 -10.94 14.26
CA SER A 53 3.31 -10.64 15.21
C SER A 53 2.80 -10.37 16.63
N PHE A 54 1.51 -10.05 16.76
CA PHE A 54 0.79 -9.88 18.02
C PHE A 54 0.01 -11.15 18.43
N GLY A 55 0.22 -12.28 17.75
CA GLY A 55 -0.51 -13.53 17.99
C GLY A 55 -1.95 -13.53 17.47
N LEU A 56 -2.30 -12.61 16.56
CA LEU A 56 -3.62 -12.51 15.94
C LEU A 56 -3.65 -13.19 14.57
N ARG A 57 -4.80 -13.12 13.88
CA ARG A 57 -4.98 -13.71 12.54
C ARG A 57 -4.02 -13.09 11.50
N ASN A 58 -3.81 -13.83 10.41
CA ASN A 58 -3.03 -13.41 9.24
C ASN A 58 -3.71 -12.26 8.46
N ASN A 59 -3.64 -11.08 9.05
CA ASN A 59 -4.09 -9.83 8.45
C ASN A 59 -2.92 -8.85 8.45
N VAL A 60 -3.03 -7.82 7.62
CA VAL A 60 -2.10 -6.70 7.62
C VAL A 60 -2.85 -5.38 7.60
N ALA A 61 -2.21 -4.32 8.10
CA ALA A 61 -2.64 -2.95 7.90
C ALA A 61 -1.46 -2.13 7.37
N GLN A 62 -1.74 -1.11 6.56
CA GLN A 62 -0.76 -0.15 6.06
C GLN A 62 -1.06 1.22 6.64
N PHE A 63 -0.01 1.92 7.07
CA PHE A 63 -0.07 3.31 7.49
C PHE A 63 0.89 4.12 6.61
N CYS A 64 0.34 5.12 5.91
CA CYS A 64 1.12 6.00 5.04
C CYS A 64 0.94 7.45 5.48
N VAL A 65 2.04 8.16 5.65
CA VAL A 65 2.05 9.62 5.85
C VAL A 65 2.37 10.29 4.53
N LEU A 66 1.39 11.03 4.00
CA LEU A 66 1.51 11.77 2.75
C LEU A 66 1.61 13.26 3.05
N LYS A 67 2.63 13.92 2.48
CA LYS A 67 2.73 15.38 2.47
C LYS A 67 2.09 15.93 1.21
N ASP A 68 1.15 16.87 1.33
CA ASP A 68 0.62 17.62 0.19
C ASP A 68 1.73 18.50 -0.42
N ALA A 69 1.90 18.43 -1.73
CA ALA A 69 2.93 19.16 -2.46
C ALA A 69 2.69 20.68 -2.51
N ARG A 70 1.51 21.15 -2.10
CA ARG A 70 1.10 22.58 -2.16
C ARG A 70 1.41 23.36 -0.89
N HIS A 71 2.00 22.73 0.15
CA HIS A 71 2.36 23.38 1.42
C HIS A 71 3.81 23.12 1.85
#